data_AF-A0A847AX74-F1
#
_entry.id   AF-A0A847AX74-F1
#
_cell.length_a   1.000
_cell.length_b   1.000
_cell.length_c   1.000
_cell.angle_alpha   90.00
_cell.angle_beta   90.00
_cell.angle_gamma   90.00
#
_symmetry.space_group_name_H-M   'P 1'
#
loop_
_entity.id
_entity.type
_entity.pdbx_description
1 polymer ?
#
loop_
_entity_poly.entity_id
_entity_poly.type
_entity_poly.pdbx_seq_one_letter_code
_entity_poly.pdbx_strand_id
1 'polypeptide(L)'
;MSYKDYVKKIFSENDWIEAADSINKVEGKKVLLYSHDDPDGLTSAAILKRLVELKGGTVKVFLPDTYELEEKRLKKDLAEDDYSMVILADKGTMGYYGDYASLVDDFLVVDHHPPIGIPEGIHLINPNLKGYNSCSTSFLAHMLMEYHGEGEA
;
A
#
# COMPACT_ATOMS: atom_id res chain seq x y z
N MET A 1 -26.59 5.62 3.14
CA MET A 1 -25.32 5.14 2.56
C MET A 1 -24.66 4.25 3.61
N SER A 2 -24.34 3.00 3.27
CA SER A 2 -23.58 2.13 4.17
C SER A 2 -22.08 2.51 4.17
N TYR A 3 -21.30 1.98 5.11
CA TYR A 3 -19.84 2.17 5.11
C TYR A 3 -19.20 1.60 3.83
N LYS A 4 -19.66 0.43 3.36
CA LYS A 4 -19.22 -0.18 2.10
C LYS A 4 -19.49 0.74 0.89
N ASP A 5 -20.67 1.35 0.81
CA ASP A 5 -21.00 2.30 -0.27
C ASP A 5 -20.12 3.55 -0.19
N TYR A 6 -19.82 4.02 1.03
CA TYR A 6 -18.92 5.15 1.24
C TYR A 6 -17.50 4.84 0.74
N VAL A 7 -16.93 3.68 1.11
CA VAL A 7 -15.59 3.26 0.66
C VAL A 7 -15.53 3.16 -0.86
N LYS A 8 -16.51 2.50 -1.49
CA LYS A 8 -16.57 2.41 -2.97
C LYS A 8 -16.59 3.78 -3.64
N LYS A 9 -17.38 4.71 -3.09
CA LYS A 9 -17.44 6.08 -3.58
C LYS A 9 -16.07 6.77 -3.47
N ILE A 10 -15.43 6.73 -2.29
CA ILE A 10 -14.13 7.38 -2.06
C ILE A 10 -13.06 6.82 -3.00
N PHE A 11 -13.01 5.50 -3.19
CA PHE A 11 -12.02 4.86 -4.06
C PHE A 11 -12.23 5.25 -5.53
N SER A 12 -13.48 5.36 -5.97
CA SER A 12 -13.81 5.82 -7.32
C SER A 12 -13.47 7.29 -7.54
N GLU A 13 -13.76 8.18 -6.58
CA GLU A 13 -13.49 9.63 -6.72
C GLU A 13 -11.99 9.98 -6.70
N ASN A 14 -11.16 9.09 -6.14
CA ASN A 14 -9.71 9.26 -6.04
C ASN A 14 -8.91 8.39 -7.02
N ASP A 15 -9.57 7.65 -7.91
CA ASP A 15 -8.92 6.79 -8.91
C ASP A 15 -8.05 5.67 -8.27
N TRP A 16 -8.47 5.14 -7.11
CA TRP A 16 -7.72 4.12 -6.34
C TRP A 16 -8.14 2.67 -6.62
N ILE A 17 -9.05 2.46 -7.57
CA ILE A 17 -9.62 1.13 -7.85
C ILE A 17 -8.52 0.15 -8.28
N GLU A 18 -7.63 0.55 -9.19
CA GLU A 18 -6.54 -0.32 -9.66
C GLU A 18 -5.56 -0.68 -8.52
N ALA A 19 -5.25 0.30 -7.66
CA ALA A 19 -4.42 0.07 -6.48
C ALA A 19 -5.05 -0.93 -5.50
N ALA A 20 -6.36 -0.82 -5.28
CA ALA A 20 -7.12 -1.76 -4.44
C ALA A 20 -7.22 -3.16 -5.07
N ASP A 21 -7.36 -3.23 -6.39
CA ASP A 21 -7.41 -4.50 -7.11
C ASP A 21 -6.05 -5.22 -7.11
N SER A 22 -4.93 -4.48 -7.08
CA SER A 22 -3.59 -5.07 -7.01
C SER A 22 -3.43 -5.96 -5.75
N ILE A 23 -3.86 -5.47 -4.58
CA ILE A 23 -3.79 -6.22 -3.32
C ILE A 23 -4.85 -7.32 -3.23
N ASN A 24 -5.96 -7.21 -3.96
CA ASN A 24 -6.96 -8.28 -4.04
C ASN A 24 -6.48 -9.49 -4.87
N LYS A 25 -5.45 -9.33 -5.71
CA LYS A 25 -4.88 -10.37 -6.59
C LYS A 25 -3.60 -11.01 -6.04
N VAL A 26 -3.44 -11.02 -4.71
CA VAL A 26 -2.24 -11.55 -4.04
C VAL A 26 -2.30 -13.04 -3.71
N GLU A 27 -3.35 -13.75 -4.12
CA GLU A 27 -3.46 -15.19 -3.90
C GLU A 27 -2.23 -15.94 -4.45
N GLY A 28 -1.54 -16.69 -3.57
CA GLY A 28 -0.31 -17.40 -3.92
C GLY A 28 0.93 -16.52 -4.09
N LYS A 29 0.82 -15.19 -4.03
CA LYS A 29 1.95 -14.26 -4.12
C LYS A 29 2.66 -14.09 -2.77
N LYS A 30 3.95 -13.76 -2.83
CA LYS A 30 4.74 -13.30 -1.67
C LYS A 30 4.83 -11.78 -1.68
N VAL A 31 4.49 -11.17 -0.55
CA VAL A 31 4.42 -9.72 -0.38
C VAL A 31 5.49 -9.26 0.60
N LEU A 32 6.16 -8.16 0.25
CA LEU A 32 7.12 -7.47 1.11
C LEU A 32 6.49 -6.15 1.58
N LEU A 33 6.19 -6.04 2.87
CA LEU A 33 5.53 -4.87 3.45
C LEU A 33 6.52 -4.07 4.30
N TYR A 34 6.78 -2.83 3.91
CA TYR A 34 7.53 -1.86 4.70
C TYR A 34 6.56 -0.89 5.39
N SER A 35 6.71 -0.69 6.69
CA SER A 35 5.90 0.28 7.42
C SER A 35 6.72 1.19 8.32
N HIS A 36 6.14 2.33 8.71
CA HIS A 36 6.66 3.18 9.76
C HIS A 36 6.48 2.52 11.14
N ASP A 37 7.36 2.84 12.09
CA ASP A 37 7.45 2.22 13.41
C ASP A 37 6.64 2.96 14.49
N ASP A 38 5.79 3.91 14.09
CA ASP A 38 4.89 4.63 14.97
C ASP A 38 3.50 3.93 15.08
N PRO A 39 2.57 4.45 15.92
CA PRO A 39 1.25 3.85 16.06
C PRO A 39 0.42 3.76 14.77
N ASP A 40 0.53 4.72 13.85
CA ASP A 40 -0.24 4.70 12.59
C ASP A 40 0.35 3.66 11.64
N GLY A 41 1.67 3.68 11.44
CA GLY A 41 2.40 2.71 10.64
C GLY A 41 2.28 1.27 11.15
N LEU A 42 2.39 1.03 12.46
CA LEU A 42 2.23 -0.30 13.04
C LEU A 42 0.81 -0.84 12.89
N THR A 43 -0.20 0.02 13.07
CA THR A 43 -1.61 -0.35 12.88
C THR A 43 -1.91 -0.63 11.41
N SER A 44 -1.40 0.21 10.51
CA SER A 44 -1.48 0.01 9.05
C SER A 44 -0.87 -1.31 8.63
N ALA A 45 0.33 -1.61 9.13
CA ALA A 45 1.02 -2.86 8.85
C ALA A 45 0.23 -4.09 9.30
N ALA A 46 -0.37 -4.03 10.50
CA ALA A 46 -1.20 -5.12 11.03
C ALA A 46 -2.45 -5.37 10.17
N ILE A 47 -3.13 -4.31 9.72
CA ILE A 47 -4.31 -4.40 8.87
C ILE A 47 -3.94 -4.94 7.48
N LEU A 48 -2.93 -4.36 6.83
CA LEU A 48 -2.50 -4.77 5.48
C LEU A 48 -1.95 -6.20 5.47
N LYS A 49 -1.18 -6.58 6.49
CA LYS A 49 -0.74 -7.98 6.68
C LYS A 49 -1.93 -8.93 6.70
N ARG A 50 -2.95 -8.61 7.50
CA ARG A 50 -4.14 -9.44 7.62
C ARG A 50 -4.93 -9.49 6.31
N LEU A 51 -5.02 -8.38 5.59
CA LEU A 51 -5.66 -8.34 4.27
C LEU A 51 -4.95 -9.26 3.27
N VAL A 52 -3.62 -9.20 3.17
CA VAL A 52 -2.84 -10.10 2.30
C VAL A 52 -3.07 -11.56 2.67
N GLU A 53 -3.01 -11.91 3.96
CA GLU A 53 -3.24 -13.28 4.45
C GLU A 53 -4.67 -13.76 4.16
N LEU A 54 -5.68 -12.90 4.32
CA LEU A 54 -7.08 -13.22 3.99
C LEU A 54 -7.30 -13.44 2.49
N LYS A 55 -6.49 -12.82 1.64
CA LYS A 55 -6.50 -12.98 0.18
C LYS A 55 -5.62 -14.13 -0.31
N GLY A 56 -5.11 -14.97 0.60
CA GLY A 56 -4.32 -16.15 0.24
C GLY A 56 -2.87 -15.85 -0.13
N GLY A 57 -2.38 -14.63 0.11
CA GLY A 57 -0.97 -14.28 -0.04
C GLY A 57 -0.17 -14.57 1.23
N THR A 58 1.16 -14.52 1.10
CA THR A 58 2.08 -14.54 2.25
C THR A 58 2.79 -13.20 2.35
N VAL A 59 3.11 -12.75 3.56
CA VAL A 59 3.69 -11.40 3.75
C VAL A 59 4.80 -11.40 4.79
N LYS A 60 5.90 -10.73 4.46
CA LYS A 60 6.98 -10.40 5.39
C LYS A 60 6.94 -8.91 5.66
N VAL A 61 6.90 -8.54 6.94
CA VAL A 61 6.82 -7.14 7.38
C VAL A 61 8.18 -6.65 7.87
N PHE A 62 8.60 -5.48 7.41
CA PHE A 62 9.80 -4.78 7.84
C PHE A 62 9.47 -3.38 8.34
N LEU A 63 10.15 -2.99 9.42
CA LEU A 63 10.09 -1.64 10.00
C LEU A 63 11.50 -1.05 9.93
N PRO A 64 11.90 -0.43 8.81
CA PRO A 64 13.23 0.16 8.70
C PRO A 64 13.30 1.48 9.48
N ASP A 65 14.45 1.74 10.11
CA ASP A 65 14.72 2.94 10.90
C ASP A 65 14.69 4.25 10.08
N THR A 66 14.83 4.15 8.75
CA THR A 66 14.70 5.29 7.84
C THR A 66 13.24 5.52 7.49
N TYR A 67 12.81 6.79 7.46
CA TYR A 67 11.46 7.14 7.04
C TYR A 67 11.20 6.73 5.58
N GLU A 68 12.08 7.14 4.67
CA GLU A 68 12.04 6.77 3.25
C GLU A 68 12.58 5.35 3.00
N LEU A 69 12.11 4.70 1.92
CA LEU A 69 12.69 3.43 1.46
C LEU A 69 13.85 3.67 0.50
N GLU A 70 15.04 3.21 0.89
CA GLU A 70 16.23 3.25 0.04
C GLU A 70 16.21 2.11 -1.00
N GLU A 71 16.48 2.40 -2.28
CA GLU A 71 16.53 1.40 -3.36
C GLU A 71 17.46 0.22 -3.04
N LYS A 72 18.64 0.49 -2.45
CA LYS A 72 19.62 -0.55 -2.09
C LYS A 72 19.05 -1.57 -1.09
N ARG A 73 18.16 -1.11 -0.18
CA ARG A 73 17.51 -1.96 0.81
C ARG A 73 16.48 -2.84 0.13
N LEU A 74 15.66 -2.25 -0.73
CA LEU A 74 14.67 -2.97 -1.52
C LEU A 74 15.32 -4.08 -2.36
N LYS A 75 16.38 -3.76 -3.13
CA LYS A 75 17.12 -4.75 -3.93
C LYS A 75 17.69 -5.89 -3.09
N LYS A 76 18.21 -5.58 -1.90
CA LYS A 76 18.74 -6.60 -0.98
C LYS A 76 17.65 -7.54 -0.51
N ASP A 77 16.52 -7.00 -0.04
CA ASP A 77 15.45 -7.80 0.53
C ASP A 77 14.71 -8.62 -0.57
N LEU A 78 14.56 -8.07 -1.77
CA LEU A 78 14.02 -8.78 -2.94
C LEU A 78 14.92 -9.95 -3.40
N ALA A 79 16.21 -9.93 -3.09
CA ALA A 79 17.11 -11.04 -3.41
C ALA A 79 16.99 -12.22 -2.43
N GLU A 80 16.28 -12.07 -1.31
CA GLU A 80 16.14 -13.13 -0.30
C GLU A 80 15.05 -14.15 -0.66
N ASP A 81 14.04 -13.76 -1.42
CA ASP A 81 12.90 -14.61 -1.78
C ASP A 81 12.20 -14.06 -3.05
N ASP A 82 11.30 -14.85 -3.63
CA ASP A 82 10.53 -14.52 -4.83
C ASP A 82 9.30 -13.65 -4.48
N TYR A 83 9.56 -12.40 -4.07
CA TYR A 83 8.51 -11.43 -3.78
C TYR A 83 7.93 -10.86 -5.08
N SER A 84 6.62 -11.00 -5.27
CA SER A 84 5.90 -10.48 -6.44
C SER A 84 5.24 -9.12 -6.17
N MET A 85 5.15 -8.70 -4.91
CA MET A 85 4.57 -7.41 -4.55
C MET A 85 5.33 -6.74 -3.42
N VAL A 86 5.51 -5.43 -3.54
CA VAL A 86 6.00 -4.56 -2.46
C VAL A 86 4.88 -3.61 -2.03
N ILE A 87 4.71 -3.43 -0.72
CA ILE A 87 3.81 -2.45 -0.14
C ILE A 87 4.63 -1.52 0.77
N LEU A 88 4.50 -0.21 0.58
CA LEU A 88 4.95 0.81 1.53
C LEU A 88 3.72 1.40 2.22
N ALA A 89 3.73 1.38 3.54
CA ALA A 89 2.67 1.94 4.36
C ALA A 89 3.22 3.03 5.28
N ASP A 90 2.67 4.24 5.21
CA ASP A 90 2.96 5.34 6.16
C ASP A 90 4.41 5.88 6.12
N LYS A 91 5.10 5.67 5.00
CA LYS A 91 6.53 6.00 4.81
C LYS A 91 6.75 7.13 3.79
N GLY A 92 5.76 8.01 3.67
CA GLY A 92 5.78 9.11 2.73
C GLY A 92 5.50 8.68 1.29
N THR A 93 5.20 9.67 0.46
CA THR A 93 4.98 9.51 -0.98
C THR A 93 6.06 10.30 -1.70
N MET A 94 6.98 9.58 -2.33
CA MET A 94 8.17 10.16 -2.97
C MET A 94 8.12 9.93 -4.47
N GLY A 95 8.45 10.95 -5.26
CA GLY A 95 8.45 10.83 -6.73
C GLY A 95 9.41 9.76 -7.25
N TYR A 96 10.58 9.64 -6.64
CA TYR A 96 11.61 8.67 -7.06
C TYR A 96 11.25 7.21 -6.72
N TYR A 97 10.18 6.94 -5.96
CA TYR A 97 9.68 5.57 -5.81
C TYR A 97 9.23 4.96 -7.15
N GLY A 98 8.92 5.78 -8.16
CA GLY A 98 8.65 5.31 -9.52
C GLY A 98 9.84 4.60 -10.18
N ASP A 99 11.07 4.98 -9.81
CA ASP A 99 12.29 4.32 -10.31
C ASP A 99 12.41 2.88 -9.80
N TYR A 100 11.65 2.52 -8.76
CA TYR A 100 11.67 1.19 -8.15
C TYR A 100 10.68 0.23 -8.82
N ALA A 101 9.78 0.75 -9.67
CA ALA A 101 8.69 -0.03 -10.29
C ALA A 101 9.20 -1.24 -11.07
N SER A 102 10.38 -1.16 -11.70
CA SER A 102 10.93 -2.29 -12.46
C SER A 102 11.59 -3.39 -11.62
N LEU A 103 11.65 -3.23 -10.30
CA LEU A 103 12.31 -4.19 -9.41
C LEU A 103 11.38 -5.32 -8.94
N VAL A 104 10.07 -5.13 -9.06
CA VAL A 104 9.02 -6.05 -8.59
C VAL A 104 7.81 -5.94 -9.51
N ASP A 105 6.98 -6.99 -9.61
CA ASP A 105 5.82 -6.98 -10.50
C ASP A 105 4.77 -5.93 -10.09
N ASP A 106 4.47 -5.83 -8.79
CA ASP A 106 3.51 -4.89 -8.23
C ASP A 106 4.15 -4.04 -7.11
N PHE A 107 4.05 -2.72 -7.20
CA PHE A 107 4.50 -1.81 -6.15
C PHE A 107 3.33 -0.93 -5.71
N LEU A 108 2.94 -1.01 -4.44
CA LEU A 108 1.85 -0.21 -3.85
C LEU A 108 2.37 0.70 -2.75
N VAL A 109 2.06 2.00 -2.84
CA VAL A 109 2.22 2.95 -1.74
C VAL A 109 0.85 3.27 -1.16
N VAL A 110 0.69 3.08 0.15
CA VAL A 110 -0.48 3.52 0.93
C VAL A 110 0.02 4.52 1.96
N ASP A 111 -0.35 5.78 1.79
CA ASP A 111 0.22 6.85 2.59
C ASP A 111 -0.76 8.02 2.71
N HIS A 112 -0.53 8.90 3.67
CA HIS A 112 -1.34 10.07 3.91
C HIS A 112 -0.51 11.35 4.01
N HIS A 113 0.82 11.28 3.95
CA HIS A 113 1.65 12.48 4.04
C HIS A 113 1.53 13.34 2.78
N PRO A 114 1.77 14.66 2.86
CA PRO A 114 1.92 15.49 1.65
C PRO A 114 3.02 14.92 0.75
N PRO A 115 2.75 14.69 -0.55
CA PRO A 115 3.70 14.04 -1.44
C PRO A 115 4.91 14.95 -1.74
N ILE A 116 6.11 14.38 -1.73
CA ILE A 116 7.35 14.99 -2.21
C ILE A 116 7.62 14.44 -3.62
N GLY A 117 6.69 14.76 -4.53
CA GLY A 117 6.63 14.20 -5.89
C GLY A 117 5.63 13.05 -6.03
N ILE A 118 5.20 12.80 -7.27
CA ILE A 118 4.24 11.73 -7.60
C ILE A 118 5.00 10.64 -8.34
N PRO A 119 5.10 9.42 -7.78
CA PRO A 119 5.78 8.33 -8.45
C PRO A 119 4.97 7.81 -9.65
N GLU A 120 5.67 7.56 -10.76
CA GLU A 120 5.09 6.97 -11.97
C GLU A 120 5.27 5.45 -11.96
N GLY A 121 4.37 4.72 -12.63
CA GLY A 121 4.51 3.27 -12.84
C GLY A 121 4.25 2.41 -11.60
N ILE A 122 3.74 2.97 -10.51
CA ILE A 122 3.36 2.23 -9.29
C ILE A 122 1.89 2.50 -8.93
N HIS A 123 1.32 1.64 -8.09
CA HIS A 123 0.04 1.87 -7.46
C HIS A 123 0.18 2.83 -6.27
N LEU A 124 -0.73 3.80 -6.16
CA LEU A 124 -0.67 4.84 -5.14
C LEU A 124 -2.05 5.14 -4.56
N ILE A 125 -2.13 5.08 -3.23
CA ILE A 125 -3.27 5.51 -2.43
C ILE A 125 -2.77 6.61 -1.50
N ASN A 126 -3.09 7.85 -1.85
CA ASN A 126 -2.82 8.99 -0.99
C ASN A 126 -3.87 10.09 -1.19
N PRO A 127 -4.67 10.46 -0.16
CA PRO A 127 -5.68 11.51 -0.29
C PRO A 127 -5.08 12.90 -0.54
N ASN A 128 -3.79 13.10 -0.26
CA ASN A 128 -3.12 14.39 -0.36
C ASN A 128 -2.64 14.78 -1.76
N LEU A 129 -2.89 13.94 -2.78
CA LEU A 129 -2.53 14.24 -4.18
C LEU A 129 -3.26 15.47 -4.75
N LYS A 130 -4.48 15.74 -4.29
CA LYS A 130 -5.34 16.84 -4.77
C LYS A 130 -5.47 18.00 -3.76
N GLY A 131 -4.75 17.94 -2.62
CA GLY A 131 -4.81 18.91 -1.53
C GLY A 131 -4.84 18.24 -0.16
N TYR A 132 -4.60 19.00 0.92
CA TYR A 132 -4.50 18.44 2.27
C TYR A 132 -5.84 17.88 2.78
N ASN A 133 -5.79 16.64 3.26
CA ASN A 133 -6.87 15.87 3.82
C ASN A 133 -6.39 15.25 5.14
N SER A 134 -7.11 15.51 6.22
CA SER A 134 -6.85 14.87 7.51
C SER A 134 -7.32 13.41 7.46
N CYS A 135 -6.36 12.51 7.26
CA CYS A 135 -6.55 11.07 7.21
C CYS A 135 -5.34 10.41 7.88
N SER A 136 -5.47 9.16 8.32
CA SER A 136 -4.34 8.33 8.78
C SER A 136 -4.15 7.17 7.80
N THR A 137 -2.92 6.65 7.69
CA THR A 137 -2.66 5.50 6.83
C THR A 137 -3.44 4.27 7.31
N SER A 138 -3.64 4.12 8.62
CA SER A 138 -4.42 3.01 9.20
C SER A 138 -5.89 3.06 8.77
N PHE A 139 -6.45 4.26 8.59
CA PHE A 139 -7.81 4.41 8.08
C PHE A 139 -7.89 4.01 6.59
N LEU A 140 -6.89 4.39 5.79
CA LEU A 140 -6.78 3.95 4.39
C LEU A 140 -6.66 2.43 4.29
N ALA A 141 -5.83 1.81 5.12
CA ALA A 141 -5.67 0.36 5.21
C ALA A 141 -6.98 -0.34 5.60
N HIS A 142 -7.74 0.23 6.53
CA HIS A 142 -9.05 -0.29 6.90
C HIS A 142 -10.07 -0.17 5.75
N MET A 143 -10.07 0.94 5.00
CA MET A 143 -10.92 1.08 3.81
C MET A 143 -10.53 0.08 2.72
N LEU A 144 -9.24 -0.18 2.50
CA LEU A 144 -8.76 -1.23 1.60
C LEU A 144 -9.29 -2.61 2.00
N MET A 145 -9.32 -2.90 3.31
CA MET A 145 -9.86 -4.16 3.81
C MET A 145 -11.36 -4.31 3.54
N GLU A 146 -12.14 -3.23 3.60
CA GLU A 146 -13.56 -3.22 3.23
C GLU A 146 -13.78 -3.28 1.71
N TYR A 147 -12.82 -2.81 0.92
CA TYR A 147 -12.88 -2.83 -0.54
C TYR A 147 -12.62 -4.24 -1.08
N HIS A 148 -13.68 -5.04 -1.13
CA HIS A 148 -13.73 -6.24 -1.95
C HIS A 148 -14.21 -5.84 -3.34
N GLY A 149 -13.41 -6.15 -4.36
CA GLY A 149 -13.77 -5.97 -5.78
C GLY A 149 -15.14 -6.58 -6.08
N GLU A 150 -15.76 -6.21 -7.19
CA GLU A 150 -17.13 -6.64 -7.52
C GLU A 150 -17.25 -8.17 -7.68
N GLY A 151 -17.48 -8.85 -6.57
CA GLY A 151 -17.62 -10.29 -6.48
C GLY A 151 -17.51 -10.71 -5.01
N GLU A 152 -18.49 -11.48 -4.54
CA GLU A 152 -18.62 -12.00 -3.17
C GLU A 152 -19.43 -11.12 -2.19
N ALA A 153 -20.75 -11.34 -2.26
CA ALA A 153 -21.61 -11.49 -1.10
C ALA A 153 -22.18 -12.92 -1.12
#